data_AF-A0A5C3FL99-F1
#
_entry.id   AF-A0A5C3FL99-F1
#
_cell.length_a   1.000
_cell.length_b   1.000
_cell.length_c   1.000
_cell.angle_alpha   90.00
_cell.angle_beta   90.00
_cell.angle_gamma   90.00
#
_symmetry.space_group_name_H-M   'P 1'
#
loop_
_entity.id
_entity.type
_entity.pdbx_description
1 polymer ?
#
loop_
_entity_poly.entity_id
_entity_poly.type
_entity_poly.pdbx_seq_one_letter_code
_entity_poly.pdbx_strand_id
1 'polypeptide(L)'
;MVSASSSTSSGVLDGFKLVRILDQDPKHKSANLLGEFASTANDGSASIDQAVLILEKTHFSEQFYRQLEDPNRAPTSDGERTIKAPKLDAEAAVLDGTERDAVFAAVSNLGQNDVYTWLLAWLQRSASDPGDADVKMTLIRPATQTHIDKYSAQRRVMVYETPEMYARKVQPWIASFPPSRIQWVYNILEHKKEADSILFEHPDTESGFIIVPDLKWDQKTTSSLYIQAIVHNRELTSLRDLTKDHIGMLQNIKDQASRVAFERYGLAGVQEGKPDGNVRCFLHYHPSYYHLHVHILAASFTSHPGAVVGQAHLLDDVMDLLRLGVDMKQRTLGYSLGTNSKLWSVLYPDGNPST
;
A
#
# COMPACT_ATOMS: atom_id res chain seq x y z
N MET A 1 -35.33 9.27 3.18
CA MET A 1 -34.58 10.17 4.08
C MET A 1 -34.03 9.33 5.22
N VAL A 2 -32.79 8.88 5.07
CA VAL A 2 -32.02 8.24 6.15
C VAL A 2 -30.98 9.27 6.54
N SER A 3 -31.07 9.80 7.76
CA SER A 3 -30.18 10.84 8.26
C SER A 3 -28.76 10.32 8.33
N ALA A 4 -27.83 11.03 7.70
CA ALA A 4 -26.40 10.83 7.91
C ALA A 4 -26.09 10.96 9.40
N SER A 5 -25.53 9.90 9.97
CA SER A 5 -25.06 9.88 11.35
C SER A 5 -23.93 10.90 11.51
N SER A 6 -24.10 11.80 12.47
CA SER A 6 -23.10 12.75 12.95
C SER A 6 -21.75 12.07 13.19
N SER A 7 -20.68 12.64 12.65
CA SER A 7 -19.30 12.22 12.87
C SER A 7 -18.93 12.35 14.35
N THR A 8 -18.91 11.24 15.06
CA THR A 8 -18.27 11.14 16.37
C THR A 8 -16.77 11.39 16.21
N SER A 9 -16.25 12.45 16.82
CA SER A 9 -14.81 12.63 17.03
C SER A 9 -14.30 11.45 17.84
N SER A 10 -13.63 10.49 17.21
CA SER A 10 -13.00 9.42 17.96
C SER A 10 -11.79 10.02 18.67
N GLY A 11 -11.84 10.16 20.00
CA GLY A 11 -10.70 10.59 20.84
C GLY A 11 -9.54 9.57 20.87
N VAL A 12 -9.36 8.80 19.80
CA VAL A 12 -8.39 7.71 19.68
C VAL A 12 -6.94 8.25 19.70
N LEU A 13 -6.74 9.49 19.29
CA LEU A 13 -5.45 10.18 19.35
C LEU A 13 -5.33 11.14 20.54
N ASP A 14 -6.39 11.29 21.36
CA ASP A 14 -6.36 12.18 22.51
C ASP A 14 -5.30 11.67 23.50
N GLY A 15 -4.38 12.55 23.88
CA GLY A 15 -3.26 12.19 24.76
C GLY A 15 -2.08 11.52 24.08
N PHE A 16 -2.06 11.38 22.74
CA PHE A 16 -0.85 10.93 22.04
C PHE A 16 0.27 11.97 22.19
N LYS A 17 1.39 11.55 22.77
CA LYS A 17 2.59 12.36 22.90
C LYS A 17 3.70 11.79 22.01
N LEU A 18 4.18 12.58 21.06
CA LEU A 18 5.31 12.20 20.21
C LEU A 18 6.58 12.04 21.06
N VAL A 19 7.25 10.90 20.92
CA VAL A 19 8.54 10.62 21.54
C VAL A 19 9.66 10.86 20.52
N ARG A 20 9.57 10.27 19.33
CA ARG A 20 10.53 10.48 18.23
C ARG A 20 9.98 10.07 16.86
N ILE A 21 10.60 10.57 15.81
CA ILE A 21 10.40 10.08 14.43
C ILE A 21 11.13 8.75 14.29
N LEU A 22 10.41 7.72 13.85
CA LEU A 22 10.97 6.41 13.55
C LEU A 22 11.54 6.38 12.14
N ASP A 23 10.77 6.83 11.15
CA ASP A 23 11.17 6.89 9.74
C ASP A 23 10.40 7.99 9.01
N GLN A 24 10.94 8.47 7.89
CA GLN A 24 10.26 9.43 7.02
C GLN A 24 10.64 9.18 5.55
N ASP A 25 9.63 9.17 4.68
CA ASP A 25 9.83 9.05 3.24
C ASP A 25 9.25 10.29 2.52
N PRO A 26 10.09 11.26 2.14
CA PRO A 26 9.65 12.44 1.42
C PRO A 26 9.05 12.13 0.03
N LYS A 27 9.45 11.03 -0.62
CA LYS A 27 8.93 10.66 -1.94
C LYS A 27 7.51 10.12 -1.85
N HIS A 28 7.26 9.26 -0.87
CA HIS A 28 5.92 8.72 -0.60
C HIS A 28 5.08 9.62 0.30
N LYS A 29 5.60 10.77 0.74
CA LYS A 29 4.93 11.73 1.62
C LYS A 29 4.39 11.07 2.89
N SER A 30 5.21 10.24 3.53
CA SER A 30 4.84 9.46 4.71
C SER A 30 5.82 9.62 5.87
N ALA A 31 5.33 9.37 7.09
CA ALA A 31 6.12 9.39 8.31
C ALA A 31 5.64 8.33 9.31
N ASN A 32 6.59 7.66 9.95
CA ASN A 32 6.36 6.73 11.04
C ASN A 32 6.83 7.36 12.35
N LEU A 33 5.96 7.40 13.35
CA LEU A 33 6.19 8.10 14.60
C LEU A 33 6.08 7.13 15.77
N LEU A 34 6.99 7.25 16.74
CA LEU A 34 6.85 6.62 18.05
C LEU A 34 6.26 7.66 18.99
N GLY A 35 5.16 7.31 19.63
CA GLY A 35 4.60 8.08 20.73
C GLY A 35 4.20 7.22 21.90
N GLU A 36 3.63 7.89 22.88
CA GLU A 36 3.16 7.30 24.13
C GLU A 36 1.79 7.84 24.51
N PHE A 37 0.98 7.01 25.15
CA PHE A 37 -0.25 7.41 25.84
C PHE A 37 -0.07 7.17 27.33
N ALA A 38 -0.28 8.22 28.13
CA ALA A 38 -0.41 8.07 29.56
C ALA A 38 -1.82 7.60 29.90
N SER A 39 -1.93 6.56 30.72
CA SER A 39 -3.20 6.11 31.30
C SER A 39 -3.03 6.00 32.81
N THR A 40 -4.04 6.43 33.56
CA THR A 40 -4.12 6.19 35.00
C THR A 40 -5.00 4.98 35.24
N ALA A 41 -4.44 3.92 35.80
CA ALA A 41 -5.20 2.76 36.23
C ALA A 41 -6.08 3.11 37.44
N ASN A 42 -7.11 2.29 37.68
CA ASN A 42 -8.09 2.50 38.76
C ASN A 42 -7.47 2.49 40.17
N ASP A 43 -6.25 1.97 40.32
CA ASP A 43 -5.49 1.97 41.58
C ASP A 43 -4.60 3.22 41.76
N GLY A 44 -4.67 4.17 40.82
CA GLY A 44 -3.85 5.39 40.81
C GLY A 44 -2.45 5.21 40.23
N SER A 45 -2.08 4.02 39.77
CA SER A 45 -0.81 3.80 39.07
C SER A 45 -0.85 4.36 37.64
N ALA A 46 0.23 5.01 37.22
CA ALA A 46 0.39 5.50 35.86
C ALA A 46 0.98 4.39 34.98
N SER A 47 0.28 4.02 33.91
CA SER A 47 0.79 3.14 32.86
C SER A 47 1.06 3.93 31.59
N ILE A 48 2.16 3.61 30.91
CA ILE A 48 2.50 4.21 29.63
C ILE A 48 2.39 3.13 28.56
N ASP A 49 1.47 3.34 27.61
CA ASP A 49 1.39 2.52 26.41
C ASP A 49 2.24 3.15 25.32
N GLN A 50 3.18 2.39 24.75
CA GLN A 50 3.83 2.80 23.52
C GLN A 50 2.87 2.68 22.34
N ALA A 51 2.99 3.57 21.37
CA ALA A 51 2.22 3.53 20.14
C ALA A 51 3.08 3.89 18.93
N VAL A 52 2.83 3.22 17.80
CA VAL A 52 3.37 3.63 16.49
C VAL A 52 2.25 4.28 15.70
N LEU A 53 2.46 5.51 15.25
CA LEU A 53 1.53 6.26 14.40
C LEU A 53 2.15 6.43 13.02
N ILE A 54 1.48 5.92 12.00
CA ILE A 54 1.89 6.01 10.59
C ILE A 54 1.01 7.04 9.91
N LEU A 55 1.63 7.99 9.23
CA LEU A 55 0.96 9.10 8.53
C LEU A 55 1.30 9.03 7.04
N GLU A 56 0.27 9.12 6.19
CA GLU A 56 0.41 9.13 4.74
C GLU A 56 -0.48 10.22 4.15
N LYS A 57 0.05 11.07 3.26
CA LYS A 57 -0.78 12.01 2.49
C LYS A 57 -1.73 11.24 1.57
N THR A 58 -2.99 11.68 1.51
CA THR A 58 -3.98 11.09 0.59
C THR A 58 -3.75 11.55 -0.85
N HIS A 59 -4.35 10.81 -1.79
CA HIS A 59 -4.37 11.17 -3.20
C HIS A 59 -5.35 12.32 -3.47
N PHE A 60 -5.18 13.04 -4.58
CA PHE A 60 -6.19 14.00 -5.03
C PHE A 60 -7.47 13.26 -5.41
N SER A 61 -8.61 13.78 -4.96
CA SER A 61 -9.91 13.17 -5.23
C SER A 61 -10.52 13.67 -6.54
N GLU A 62 -11.52 12.93 -7.03
CA GLU A 62 -12.36 13.38 -8.13
C GLU A 62 -13.08 14.70 -7.82
N GLN A 63 -13.45 14.93 -6.55
CA GLN A 63 -14.04 16.20 -6.13
C GLN A 63 -13.04 17.35 -6.28
N PHE A 64 -11.78 17.16 -5.88
CA PHE A 64 -10.72 18.14 -6.08
C PHE A 64 -10.54 18.48 -7.57
N TYR A 65 -10.51 17.46 -8.44
CA TYR A 65 -10.39 17.69 -9.88
C TYR A 65 -11.59 18.45 -10.46
N ARG A 66 -12.82 18.12 -10.04
CA ARG A 66 -14.03 18.86 -10.46
C ARG A 66 -14.02 20.32 -10.01
N GLN A 67 -13.50 20.61 -8.82
CA GLN A 67 -13.37 21.99 -8.35
C GLN A 67 -12.39 22.82 -9.21
N LEU A 68 -11.41 22.17 -9.84
CA LEU A 68 -10.50 22.85 -10.78
C LEU A 68 -11.10 23.09 -12.17
N GLU A 69 -12.17 22.39 -12.56
CA GLU A 69 -12.83 22.60 -13.85
C GLU A 69 -13.52 23.97 -13.92
N ASP A 70 -14.09 24.43 -12.80
CA ASP A 70 -14.66 25.77 -12.66
C ASP A 70 -14.37 26.33 -11.26
N PRO A 71 -13.15 26.86 -11.04
CA PRO A 71 -12.70 27.32 -9.72
C PRO A 71 -13.42 28.58 -9.22
N ASN A 72 -14.40 29.09 -9.97
CA ASN A 72 -15.19 30.28 -9.64
C ASN A 72 -16.70 30.00 -9.52
N ARG A 73 -17.15 28.75 -9.64
CA ARG A 73 -18.59 28.42 -9.58
C ARG A 73 -19.07 28.26 -8.15
N ALA A 74 -19.96 29.14 -7.72
CA ALA A 74 -20.71 28.95 -6.48
C ALA A 74 -21.62 27.70 -6.59
N PRO A 75 -21.85 26.94 -5.51
CA PRO A 75 -22.79 25.83 -5.51
C PRO A 75 -24.20 26.37 -5.79
N THR A 76 -24.71 26.10 -6.99
CA THR A 76 -26.07 26.49 -7.35
C THR A 76 -27.05 25.61 -6.59
N SER A 77 -27.77 26.18 -5.63
CA SER A 77 -29.12 25.72 -5.32
C SER A 77 -29.95 25.81 -6.61
N ASP A 78 -30.61 24.72 -6.98
CA ASP A 78 -31.41 24.56 -8.20
C ASP A 78 -32.05 25.85 -8.72
N GLY A 79 -31.67 26.27 -9.92
CA GLY A 79 -32.16 27.52 -10.52
C GLY A 79 -31.47 27.85 -11.84
N GLU A 80 -32.01 27.30 -12.92
CA GLU A 80 -31.67 27.59 -14.31
C GLU A 80 -31.55 29.11 -14.60
N ARG A 81 -30.42 29.57 -15.19
CA ARG A 81 -30.36 30.74 -16.09
C ARG A 81 -29.00 30.96 -16.78
N THR A 82 -29.04 30.75 -18.10
CA THR A 82 -28.37 31.45 -19.22
C THR A 82 -27.03 32.18 -19.04
N ILE A 83 -26.08 31.74 -19.86
CA ILE A 83 -24.69 32.20 -20.07
C ILE A 83 -24.63 33.59 -20.73
N LYS A 84 -23.79 34.48 -20.17
CA LYS A 84 -23.05 35.50 -20.93
C LYS A 84 -21.62 35.62 -20.38
N ALA A 85 -20.63 35.38 -21.24
CA ALA A 85 -19.21 35.53 -20.92
C ALA A 85 -18.80 37.02 -20.90
N PRO A 86 -18.03 37.49 -19.89
CA PRO A 86 -17.32 38.76 -19.98
C PRO A 86 -15.86 38.58 -20.41
N LYS A 87 -15.36 39.61 -21.11
CA LYS A 87 -13.99 39.73 -21.63
C LYS A 87 -12.95 39.82 -20.51
N LEU A 88 -11.78 39.22 -20.76
CA LEU A 88 -10.56 39.43 -20.00
C LEU A 88 -10.01 40.83 -20.27
N ASP A 89 -9.85 41.62 -19.20
CA ASP A 89 -8.83 42.66 -19.13
C ASP A 89 -8.01 42.42 -17.86
N ALA A 90 -6.70 42.35 -18.03
CA ALA A 90 -5.73 42.14 -16.98
C ALA A 90 -5.45 43.47 -16.27
N GLU A 91 -5.80 43.57 -14.98
CA GLU A 91 -5.10 44.43 -14.03
C GLU A 91 -5.53 44.08 -12.60
N ALA A 92 -4.61 44.32 -11.66
CA ALA A 92 -4.61 43.86 -10.28
C ALA A 92 -5.96 44.02 -9.55
N ALA A 93 -6.60 42.90 -9.22
CA ALA A 93 -7.71 42.87 -8.28
C ALA A 93 -7.19 42.48 -6.89
N VAL A 94 -6.96 43.51 -6.05
CA VAL A 94 -7.08 43.37 -4.60
C VAL A 94 -8.53 42.98 -4.34
N LEU A 95 -8.78 41.72 -3.97
CA LEU A 95 -10.12 41.22 -3.73
C LEU A 95 -10.50 41.35 -2.27
N ASP A 96 -11.31 42.36 -2.04
CA ASP A 96 -12.10 42.59 -0.84
C ASP A 96 -13.17 41.48 -0.67
N GLY A 97 -13.14 40.78 0.47
CA GLY A 97 -14.31 40.65 1.33
C GLY A 97 -15.55 39.84 0.91
N THR A 98 -15.53 38.94 -0.08
CA THR A 98 -16.65 37.99 -0.29
C THR A 98 -16.14 36.57 -0.47
N GLU A 99 -16.66 35.63 0.34
CA GLU A 99 -16.40 34.19 0.28
C GLU A 99 -16.47 33.67 -1.15
N ARG A 100 -15.30 33.50 -1.76
CA ARG A 100 -15.13 32.76 -3.01
C ARG A 100 -14.71 31.35 -2.61
N ASP A 101 -15.34 30.34 -3.18
CA ASP A 101 -14.93 28.94 -3.06
C ASP A 101 -13.64 28.70 -3.86
N ALA A 102 -12.57 29.40 -3.48
CA ALA A 102 -11.25 29.19 -4.04
C ALA A 102 -10.76 27.81 -3.61
N VAL A 103 -10.31 26.98 -4.56
CA VAL A 103 -9.74 25.64 -4.30
C VAL A 103 -8.54 25.73 -3.34
N PHE A 104 -7.81 26.83 -3.40
CA PHE A 104 -6.63 27.08 -2.56
C PHE A 104 -6.85 28.29 -1.65
N ALA A 105 -6.57 28.11 -0.36
CA ALA A 105 -6.55 29.16 0.65
C ALA A 105 -5.37 30.14 0.44
N ALA A 106 -4.25 29.64 -0.06
CA ALA A 106 -3.07 30.42 -0.35
C ALA A 106 -2.23 29.76 -1.45
N VAL A 107 -1.46 30.59 -2.18
CA VAL A 107 -0.49 30.16 -3.19
C VAL A 107 0.78 30.99 -3.02
N SER A 108 1.94 30.34 -3.04
CA SER A 108 3.26 30.96 -2.99
C SER A 108 4.07 30.58 -4.23
N ASN A 109 4.64 31.58 -4.90
CA ASN A 109 5.48 31.36 -6.08
C ASN A 109 6.93 31.08 -5.65
N LEU A 110 7.54 30.00 -6.16
CA LEU A 110 8.94 29.64 -5.91
C LEU A 110 9.88 30.12 -7.01
N GLY A 111 9.37 30.34 -8.23
CA GLY A 111 10.13 30.80 -9.37
C GLY A 111 9.44 30.51 -10.70
N GLN A 112 10.00 31.08 -11.76
CA GLN A 112 9.56 30.85 -13.13
C GLN A 112 10.77 30.85 -14.08
N ASN A 113 10.75 29.97 -15.07
CA ASN A 113 11.66 30.01 -16.21
C ASN A 113 10.89 29.65 -17.48
N ASP A 114 10.77 30.60 -18.41
CA ASP A 114 9.97 30.47 -19.62
C ASP A 114 8.53 30.02 -19.29
N VAL A 115 8.09 28.85 -19.80
CA VAL A 115 6.76 28.27 -19.57
C VAL A 115 6.63 27.49 -18.25
N TYR A 116 7.71 27.32 -17.49
CA TYR A 116 7.70 26.55 -16.24
C TYR A 116 7.57 27.47 -15.03
N THR A 117 6.48 27.34 -14.28
CA THR A 117 6.28 28.04 -12.99
C THR A 117 6.13 27.02 -11.88
N TRP A 118 6.83 27.22 -10.76
CA TRP A 118 6.77 26.32 -9.59
C TRP A 118 6.08 27.02 -8.43
N LEU A 119 5.04 26.40 -7.87
CA LEU A 119 4.19 26.98 -6.84
C LEU A 119 4.10 26.04 -5.63
N LEU A 120 3.87 26.62 -4.45
CA LEU A 120 3.32 25.94 -3.28
C LEU A 120 1.88 26.40 -3.10
N ALA A 121 0.98 25.50 -2.71
CA ALA A 121 -0.42 25.84 -2.47
C ALA A 121 -0.94 25.15 -1.21
N TRP A 122 -1.90 25.82 -0.55
CA TRP A 122 -2.60 25.32 0.63
C TRP A 122 -4.07 25.15 0.27
N LEU A 123 -4.64 23.97 0.49
CA LEU A 123 -6.04 23.68 0.17
C LEU A 123 -6.97 24.50 1.06
N GLN A 124 -8.05 25.02 0.47
CA GLN A 124 -9.13 25.64 1.22
C GLN A 124 -9.92 24.56 1.98
N ARG A 125 -10.29 24.85 3.23
CA ARG A 125 -11.15 23.99 4.03
C ARG A 125 -12.40 24.76 4.43
N SER A 126 -13.58 24.22 4.13
CA SER A 126 -14.83 24.77 4.62
C SER A 126 -15.16 24.20 6.00
N ALA A 127 -15.70 25.05 6.89
CA ALA A 127 -16.16 24.61 8.20
C ALA A 127 -17.48 23.81 8.11
N SER A 128 -18.27 24.01 7.05
CA SER A 128 -19.55 23.31 6.84
C SER A 128 -19.43 22.02 6.05
N ASP A 129 -18.39 21.91 5.22
CA ASP A 129 -18.01 20.69 4.49
C ASP A 129 -16.49 20.54 4.53
N PRO A 130 -15.94 19.72 5.44
CA PRO A 130 -14.49 19.57 5.56
C PRO A 130 -13.84 18.94 4.32
N GLY A 131 -14.63 18.44 3.35
CA GLY A 131 -14.16 17.83 2.13
C GLY A 131 -13.46 16.49 2.37
N ASP A 132 -12.62 16.09 1.42
CA ASP A 132 -11.82 14.87 1.51
C ASP A 132 -10.70 15.00 2.55
N ALA A 133 -10.39 13.89 3.23
CA ALA A 133 -9.32 13.85 4.22
C ALA A 133 -7.94 14.02 3.55
N ASP A 134 -7.05 14.83 4.13
CA ASP A 134 -5.69 15.08 3.63
C ASP A 134 -4.65 14.01 4.03
N VAL A 135 -4.93 13.25 5.09
CA VAL A 135 -3.99 12.33 5.72
C VAL A 135 -4.70 11.04 6.12
N LYS A 136 -4.17 9.90 5.69
CA LYS A 136 -4.50 8.57 6.23
C LYS A 136 -3.60 8.30 7.43
N MET A 137 -4.19 7.80 8.51
CA MET A 137 -3.47 7.46 9.74
C MET A 137 -3.67 5.99 10.11
N THR A 138 -2.60 5.30 10.50
CA THR A 138 -2.67 3.96 11.10
C THR A 138 -2.03 4.00 12.48
N LEU A 139 -2.80 3.63 13.51
CA LEU A 139 -2.33 3.58 14.90
C LEU A 139 -2.13 2.12 15.33
N ILE A 140 -0.92 1.81 15.80
CA ILE A 140 -0.58 0.51 16.42
C ILE A 140 -0.39 0.76 17.91
N ARG A 141 -1.34 0.28 18.72
CA ARG A 141 -1.34 0.42 20.19
C ARG A 141 -1.94 -0.85 20.84
N PRO A 142 -1.28 -1.44 21.85
CA PRO A 142 0.07 -1.14 22.30
C PRO A 142 1.12 -1.59 21.26
N ALA A 143 2.11 -0.74 21.03
CA ALA A 143 3.26 -1.07 20.18
C ALA A 143 4.27 -1.91 20.98
N THR A 144 4.75 -3.00 20.37
CA THR A 144 5.85 -3.80 20.92
C THR A 144 7.17 -3.32 20.32
N GLN A 145 8.30 -3.74 20.90
CA GLN A 145 9.61 -3.46 20.31
C GLN A 145 9.71 -3.95 18.84
N THR A 146 9.07 -5.08 18.51
CA THR A 146 9.00 -5.57 17.12
C THR A 146 8.27 -4.60 16.17
N HIS A 147 7.21 -3.93 16.63
CA HIS A 147 6.56 -2.88 15.85
C HIS A 147 7.50 -1.69 15.67
N ILE A 148 8.14 -1.23 16.74
CA ILE A 148 9.05 -0.08 16.72
C ILE A 148 10.22 -0.34 15.75
N ASP A 149 10.86 -1.50 15.82
CA ASP A 149 11.99 -1.86 14.95
C ASP A 149 11.57 -1.97 13.48
N LYS A 150 10.35 -2.45 13.22
CA LYS A 150 9.80 -2.57 11.86
C LYS A 150 9.60 -1.22 11.19
N TYR A 151 9.09 -0.24 11.94
CA TYR A 151 8.77 1.10 11.42
C TYR A 151 9.89 2.13 11.62
N SER A 152 11.00 1.73 12.26
CA SER A 152 12.22 2.53 12.36
C SER A 152 13.00 2.52 11.05
N ALA A 153 13.55 3.68 10.70
CA ALA A 153 14.59 3.81 9.70
C ALA A 153 15.72 2.86 10.07
N GLN A 154 16.11 2.03 9.11
CA GLN A 154 17.18 1.06 9.31
C GLN A 154 18.06 1.04 8.08
N ARG A 155 19.35 0.79 8.32
CA ARG A 155 20.30 0.54 7.23
C ARG A 155 19.79 -0.68 6.45
N ARG A 156 19.68 -0.52 5.13
CA ARG A 156 19.37 -1.62 4.21
C ARG A 156 20.63 -1.98 3.43
N VAL A 157 20.83 -3.26 3.20
CA VAL A 157 21.93 -3.79 2.41
C VAL A 157 21.43 -4.82 1.42
N MET A 158 22.12 -4.98 0.31
CA MET A 158 21.85 -6.08 -0.63
C MET A 158 22.51 -7.36 -0.10
N VAL A 159 21.69 -8.40 0.06
CA VAL A 159 22.11 -9.75 0.41
C VAL A 159 21.96 -10.62 -0.82
N TYR A 160 22.95 -11.46 -1.11
CA TYR A 160 22.90 -12.46 -2.17
C TYR A 160 22.90 -13.85 -1.54
N GLU A 161 21.72 -14.39 -1.34
CA GLU A 161 21.52 -15.66 -0.64
C GLU A 161 21.77 -16.84 -1.58
N THR A 162 22.86 -17.56 -1.36
CA THR A 162 23.19 -18.78 -2.12
C THR A 162 22.29 -19.96 -1.73
N PRO A 163 22.25 -21.03 -2.54
CA PRO A 163 21.54 -22.27 -2.19
C PRO A 163 21.95 -22.83 -0.83
N GLU A 164 23.24 -22.77 -0.49
CA GLU A 164 23.77 -23.25 0.78
C GLU A 164 23.29 -22.40 1.95
N MET A 165 23.27 -21.07 1.77
CA MET A 165 22.70 -20.15 2.77
C MET A 165 21.22 -20.45 3.00
N TYR A 166 20.46 -20.66 1.92
CA TYR A 166 19.05 -21.00 2.00
C TYR A 166 18.85 -22.30 2.78
N ALA A 167 19.48 -23.39 2.34
CA ALA A 167 19.30 -24.71 2.93
C ALA A 167 19.76 -24.79 4.40
N ARG A 168 20.86 -24.13 4.76
CA ARG A 168 21.43 -24.23 6.11
C ARG A 168 20.84 -23.25 7.12
N LYS A 169 20.40 -22.07 6.67
CA LYS A 169 20.01 -20.97 7.57
C LYS A 169 18.54 -20.60 7.40
N VAL A 170 18.12 -20.33 6.18
CA VAL A 170 16.82 -19.70 5.89
C VAL A 170 15.69 -20.71 5.94
N GLN A 171 15.84 -21.87 5.31
CA GLN A 171 14.82 -22.93 5.30
C GLN A 171 14.51 -23.44 6.72
N PRO A 172 15.52 -23.75 7.60
CA PRO A 172 15.24 -24.10 8.99
C PRO A 172 14.56 -22.96 9.76
N TRP A 173 14.93 -21.71 9.49
CA TRP A 173 14.30 -20.55 10.11
C TRP A 173 12.83 -20.40 9.70
N ILE A 174 12.49 -20.60 8.41
CA ILE A 174 11.10 -20.61 7.93
C ILE A 174 10.31 -21.72 8.63
N ALA A 175 10.87 -22.94 8.68
CA ALA A 175 10.25 -24.09 9.33
C ALA A 175 10.05 -23.90 10.85
N SER A 176 10.82 -23.01 11.49
CA SER A 176 10.69 -22.71 12.92
C SER A 176 9.47 -21.87 13.27
N PHE A 177 8.76 -21.29 12.29
CA PHE A 177 7.62 -20.43 12.58
C PHE A 177 6.41 -21.23 13.04
N PRO A 178 5.71 -20.76 14.09
CA PRO A 178 4.47 -21.40 14.50
C PRO A 178 3.40 -21.16 13.41
N PRO A 179 2.53 -22.15 13.12
CA PRO A 179 1.43 -21.99 12.16
C PRO A 179 0.51 -20.81 12.47
N SER A 180 0.39 -20.43 13.75
CA SER A 180 -0.39 -19.27 14.20
C SER A 180 0.05 -17.96 13.57
N ARG A 181 1.31 -17.84 13.11
CA ARG A 181 1.84 -16.64 12.46
C ARG A 181 1.12 -16.28 11.15
N ILE A 182 0.58 -17.29 10.46
CA ILE A 182 -0.15 -17.13 9.20
C ILE A 182 -1.61 -17.55 9.32
N GLN A 183 -2.14 -17.66 10.54
CA GLN A 183 -3.53 -18.08 10.78
C GLN A 183 -4.56 -17.18 10.07
N TRP A 184 -4.24 -15.88 9.91
CA TRP A 184 -5.11 -14.95 9.18
C TRP A 184 -5.28 -15.37 7.71
N VAL A 185 -4.26 -15.95 7.08
CA VAL A 185 -4.32 -16.49 5.72
C VAL A 185 -5.29 -17.66 5.67
N TYR A 186 -5.19 -18.60 6.61
CA TYR A 186 -6.09 -19.74 6.70
C TYR A 186 -7.53 -19.33 6.97
N ASN A 187 -7.75 -18.26 7.74
CA ASN A 187 -9.09 -17.74 7.96
C ASN A 187 -9.75 -17.24 6.66
N ILE A 188 -8.96 -16.71 5.70
CA ILE A 188 -9.46 -16.33 4.37
C ILE A 188 -9.72 -17.59 3.54
N LEU A 189 -8.75 -18.51 3.45
CA LEU A 189 -8.86 -19.75 2.66
C LEU A 189 -9.98 -20.69 3.15
N GLU A 190 -10.39 -20.58 4.41
CA GLU A 190 -11.48 -21.36 5.02
C GLU A 190 -12.79 -20.54 5.16
N HIS A 191 -12.86 -19.35 4.53
CA HIS A 191 -14.02 -18.45 4.53
C HIS A 191 -14.50 -18.01 5.93
N LYS A 192 -13.63 -18.09 6.94
CA LYS A 192 -13.92 -17.66 8.32
C LYS A 192 -13.85 -16.14 8.49
N LYS A 193 -13.06 -15.46 7.66
CA LYS A 193 -12.88 -14.01 7.63
C LYS A 193 -12.75 -13.53 6.18
N GLU A 194 -13.18 -12.29 5.92
CA GLU A 194 -13.09 -11.62 4.61
C GLU A 194 -13.78 -12.35 3.44
N ALA A 195 -14.69 -13.28 3.72
CA ALA A 195 -15.41 -14.04 2.70
C ALA A 195 -16.17 -13.13 1.71
N ASP A 196 -16.80 -12.06 2.21
CA ASP A 196 -17.52 -11.10 1.37
C ASP A 196 -16.60 -10.23 0.50
N SER A 197 -15.29 -10.23 0.78
CA SER A 197 -14.27 -9.48 0.02
C SER A 197 -13.60 -10.31 -1.08
N ILE A 198 -13.97 -11.58 -1.24
CA ILE A 198 -13.42 -12.45 -2.28
C ILE A 198 -13.88 -11.98 -3.66
N LEU A 199 -12.91 -11.68 -4.52
CA LEU A 199 -13.15 -11.22 -5.90
C LEU A 199 -13.28 -12.39 -6.87
N PHE A 200 -12.49 -13.45 -6.62
CA PHE A 200 -12.46 -14.68 -7.39
C PHE A 200 -11.87 -15.82 -6.53
N GLU A 201 -12.32 -17.05 -6.78
CA GLU A 201 -11.77 -18.25 -6.16
C GLU A 201 -11.74 -19.40 -7.18
N HIS A 202 -10.61 -20.11 -7.21
CA HIS A 202 -10.48 -21.41 -7.83
C HIS A 202 -10.26 -22.44 -6.70
N PRO A 203 -11.25 -23.29 -6.36
CA PRO A 203 -11.28 -24.01 -5.08
C PRO A 203 -10.40 -25.28 -5.02
N ASP A 204 -9.62 -25.57 -6.07
CA ASP A 204 -8.73 -26.74 -6.11
C ASP A 204 -7.66 -26.67 -5.01
N THR A 205 -7.43 -27.76 -4.29
CA THR A 205 -6.55 -27.75 -3.11
C THR A 205 -5.07 -27.63 -3.47
N GLU A 206 -4.68 -28.06 -4.66
CA GLU A 206 -3.28 -28.10 -5.12
C GLU A 206 -2.91 -26.92 -6.02
N SER A 207 -3.81 -26.57 -6.94
CA SER A 207 -3.63 -25.58 -8.01
C SER A 207 -4.56 -24.38 -7.90
N GLY A 208 -5.41 -24.35 -6.88
CA GLY A 208 -6.35 -23.27 -6.64
C GLY A 208 -5.83 -22.13 -5.79
N PHE A 209 -6.61 -21.06 -5.76
CA PHE A 209 -6.27 -19.81 -5.10
C PHE A 209 -7.50 -18.90 -4.92
N ILE A 210 -7.39 -17.94 -4.02
CA ILE A 210 -8.37 -16.86 -3.80
C ILE A 210 -7.73 -15.52 -4.18
N ILE A 211 -8.45 -14.67 -4.91
CA ILE A 211 -8.09 -13.26 -5.15
C ILE A 211 -8.90 -12.37 -4.21
N VAL A 212 -8.21 -11.52 -3.44
CA VAL A 212 -8.80 -10.53 -2.51
C VAL A 212 -8.13 -9.16 -2.67
N PRO A 213 -8.79 -8.05 -2.30
CA PRO A 213 -8.13 -6.75 -2.16
C PRO A 213 -6.97 -6.80 -1.14
N ASP A 214 -5.86 -6.12 -1.41
CA ASP A 214 -4.81 -5.94 -0.40
C ASP A 214 -5.24 -4.86 0.61
N LEU A 215 -4.92 -5.08 1.89
CA LEU A 215 -5.21 -4.14 2.99
C LEU A 215 -4.72 -2.70 2.73
N LYS A 216 -3.69 -2.53 1.92
CA LYS A 216 -3.10 -1.21 1.60
C LYS A 216 -3.94 -0.42 0.62
N TRP A 217 -4.81 -1.05 -0.15
CA TRP A 217 -5.61 -0.39 -1.16
C TRP A 217 -6.90 0.19 -0.57
N ASP A 218 -7.30 1.36 -1.06
CA ASP A 218 -8.55 2.01 -0.67
C ASP A 218 -9.79 1.43 -1.37
N GLN A 219 -9.58 0.53 -2.34
CA GLN A 219 -10.61 -0.10 -3.18
C GLN A 219 -11.40 0.90 -4.03
N LYS A 220 -10.86 2.12 -4.22
CA LYS A 220 -11.49 3.21 -4.97
C LYS A 220 -10.60 3.66 -6.11
N THR A 221 -9.35 4.00 -5.82
CA THR A 221 -8.42 4.55 -6.82
C THR A 221 -7.82 3.43 -7.64
N THR A 222 -8.36 3.22 -8.84
CA THR A 222 -7.98 2.13 -9.76
C THR A 222 -6.55 2.26 -10.30
N SER A 223 -6.03 3.48 -10.43
CA SER A 223 -4.62 3.74 -10.78
C SER A 223 -3.63 3.23 -9.73
N SER A 224 -4.10 3.03 -8.50
CA SER A 224 -3.35 2.38 -7.41
C SER A 224 -3.94 1.01 -7.03
N LEU A 225 -4.68 0.36 -7.93
CA LEU A 225 -5.26 -0.96 -7.69
C LEU A 225 -4.20 -1.92 -7.16
N TYR A 226 -4.56 -2.59 -6.07
CA TYR A 226 -3.72 -3.61 -5.47
C TYR A 226 -4.62 -4.71 -4.89
N ILE A 227 -4.59 -5.86 -5.56
CA ILE A 227 -5.19 -7.12 -5.14
C ILE A 227 -4.09 -8.17 -4.97
N GLN A 228 -4.38 -9.27 -4.30
CA GLN A 228 -3.44 -10.37 -4.12
C GLN A 228 -4.12 -11.71 -4.36
N ALA A 229 -3.37 -12.66 -4.89
CA ALA A 229 -3.80 -14.06 -4.99
C ALA A 229 -3.11 -14.89 -3.90
N ILE A 230 -3.87 -15.66 -3.13
CA ILE A 230 -3.39 -16.55 -2.07
C ILE A 230 -3.69 -17.99 -2.51
N VAL A 231 -2.66 -18.84 -2.66
CA VAL A 231 -2.85 -20.23 -3.10
C VAL A 231 -3.51 -21.08 -2.01
N HIS A 232 -4.27 -22.12 -2.38
CA HIS A 232 -4.82 -23.06 -1.39
C HIS A 232 -3.74 -24.01 -0.84
N ASN A 233 -2.77 -24.40 -1.68
CA ASN A 233 -1.72 -25.33 -1.31
C ASN A 233 -0.84 -24.75 -0.18
N ARG A 234 -0.92 -25.36 1.00
CA ARG A 234 -0.23 -24.90 2.23
C ARG A 234 1.26 -25.29 2.26
N GLU A 235 1.70 -26.17 1.38
CA GLU A 235 3.11 -26.60 1.30
C GLU A 235 3.98 -25.56 0.59
N LEU A 236 3.38 -24.66 -0.20
CA LEU A 236 4.09 -23.61 -0.91
C LEU A 236 4.32 -22.40 -0.01
N THR A 237 5.55 -22.22 0.44
CA THR A 237 5.90 -21.14 1.39
C THR A 237 6.42 -19.88 0.70
N SER A 238 7.11 -20.04 -0.43
CA SER A 238 7.73 -18.96 -1.20
C SER A 238 8.06 -19.39 -2.63
N LEU A 239 8.66 -18.49 -3.43
CA LEU A 239 9.09 -18.82 -4.79
C LEU A 239 10.13 -19.96 -4.85
N ARG A 240 10.81 -20.26 -3.73
CA ARG A 240 11.75 -21.39 -3.63
C ARG A 240 11.07 -22.74 -3.81
N ASP A 241 9.78 -22.86 -3.51
CA ASP A 241 9.04 -24.12 -3.62
C ASP A 241 8.41 -24.33 -5.00
N LEU A 242 8.49 -23.32 -5.88
CA LEU A 242 7.93 -23.42 -7.22
C LEU A 242 8.74 -24.35 -8.11
N THR A 243 8.00 -25.13 -8.89
CA THR A 243 8.50 -26.13 -9.85
C THR A 243 7.74 -25.98 -11.16
N LYS A 244 8.16 -26.70 -12.19
CA LYS A 244 7.50 -26.71 -13.51
C LYS A 244 6.01 -27.07 -13.43
N ASP A 245 5.62 -27.93 -12.50
CA ASP A 245 4.23 -28.38 -12.33
C ASP A 245 3.29 -27.23 -11.89
N HIS A 246 3.85 -26.21 -11.26
CA HIS A 246 3.09 -25.05 -10.77
C HIS A 246 2.78 -24.02 -11.86
N ILE A 247 3.37 -24.12 -13.07
CA ILE A 247 3.20 -23.12 -14.14
C ILE A 247 1.71 -22.93 -14.50
N GLY A 248 0.92 -24.01 -14.52
CA GLY A 248 -0.51 -23.93 -14.82
C GLY A 248 -1.27 -23.06 -13.81
N MET A 249 -1.00 -23.24 -12.52
CA MET A 249 -1.57 -22.41 -11.45
C MET A 249 -1.13 -20.94 -11.58
N LEU A 250 0.16 -20.68 -11.82
CA LEU A 250 0.69 -19.32 -11.94
C LEU A 250 0.10 -18.58 -13.15
N GLN A 251 -0.09 -19.27 -14.27
CA GLN A 251 -0.75 -18.71 -15.45
C GLN A 251 -2.22 -18.40 -15.16
N ASN A 252 -2.94 -19.33 -14.50
CA ASN A 252 -4.32 -19.11 -14.12
C ASN A 252 -4.46 -17.89 -13.17
N ILE A 253 -3.56 -17.74 -12.19
CA ILE A 253 -3.52 -16.54 -11.33
C ILE A 253 -3.43 -15.27 -12.16
N LYS A 254 -2.51 -15.22 -13.14
CA LYS A 254 -2.32 -14.04 -14.01
C LYS A 254 -3.59 -13.74 -14.83
N ASP A 255 -4.18 -14.75 -15.44
CA ASP A 255 -5.34 -14.59 -16.32
C ASP A 255 -6.55 -14.12 -15.51
N GLN A 256 -6.79 -14.73 -14.34
CA GLN A 256 -7.88 -14.35 -13.46
C GLN A 256 -7.67 -12.98 -12.82
N ALA A 257 -6.44 -12.62 -12.47
CA ALA A 257 -6.09 -11.29 -11.98
C ALA A 257 -6.44 -10.21 -13.00
N SER A 258 -6.03 -10.41 -14.25
CA SER A 258 -6.29 -9.46 -15.34
C SER A 258 -7.80 -9.33 -15.62
N ARG A 259 -8.52 -10.45 -15.64
CA ARG A 259 -9.98 -10.48 -15.78
C ARG A 259 -10.69 -9.76 -14.65
N VAL A 260 -10.36 -10.07 -13.39
CA VAL A 260 -10.96 -9.45 -12.20
C VAL A 260 -10.73 -7.95 -12.19
N ALA A 261 -9.50 -7.51 -12.46
CA ALA A 261 -9.16 -6.08 -12.51
C ALA A 261 -10.00 -5.33 -13.58
N PHE A 262 -10.23 -5.96 -14.72
CA PHE A 262 -11.04 -5.40 -15.79
C PHE A 262 -12.54 -5.41 -15.48
N GLU A 263 -13.11 -6.58 -15.15
CA GLU A 263 -14.57 -6.74 -14.97
C GLU A 263 -15.10 -6.01 -13.74
N ARG A 264 -14.34 -5.99 -12.64
CA ARG A 264 -14.78 -5.37 -11.38
C ARG A 264 -14.45 -3.88 -11.29
N TYR A 265 -13.35 -3.45 -11.92
CA TYR A 265 -12.80 -2.11 -11.71
C TYR A 265 -12.54 -1.33 -13.00
N GLY A 266 -12.90 -1.87 -14.17
CA GLY A 266 -12.75 -1.19 -15.46
C GLY A 266 -11.31 -0.97 -15.89
N LEU A 267 -10.34 -1.68 -15.30
CA LEU A 267 -8.93 -1.47 -15.59
C LEU A 267 -8.58 -2.08 -16.95
N ALA A 268 -8.59 -1.26 -18.00
CA ALA A 268 -8.21 -1.65 -19.35
C ALA A 268 -6.68 -1.75 -19.50
N GLY A 269 -6.26 -2.61 -20.43
CA GLY A 269 -4.86 -2.86 -20.75
C GLY A 269 -4.43 -2.15 -22.03
N VAL A 270 -3.69 -2.87 -22.89
CA VAL A 270 -3.11 -2.33 -24.13
C VAL A 270 -4.16 -1.74 -25.07
N GLN A 271 -5.33 -2.37 -25.15
CA GLN A 271 -6.46 -1.90 -25.94
C GLN A 271 -7.58 -1.47 -25.00
N GLU A 272 -8.21 -0.34 -25.32
CA GLU A 272 -9.41 0.10 -24.61
C GLU A 272 -10.49 -0.98 -24.67
N GLY A 273 -11.11 -1.26 -23.52
CA GLY A 273 -12.12 -2.31 -23.40
C GLY A 273 -11.56 -3.75 -23.38
N LYS A 274 -10.25 -3.95 -23.23
CA LYS A 274 -9.64 -5.29 -23.05
C LYS A 274 -8.79 -5.38 -21.78
N PRO A 275 -8.72 -6.56 -21.14
CA PRO A 275 -7.93 -6.77 -19.93
C PRO A 275 -6.41 -6.90 -20.20
N ASP A 276 -6.00 -7.25 -21.42
CA ASP A 276 -4.61 -7.67 -21.71
C ASP A 276 -3.54 -6.62 -21.32
N GLY A 277 -2.69 -6.96 -20.35
CA GLY A 277 -1.60 -6.09 -19.88
C GLY A 277 -2.01 -5.01 -18.88
N ASN A 278 -3.24 -5.08 -18.34
CA ASN A 278 -3.74 -4.13 -17.34
C ASN A 278 -3.07 -4.26 -15.96
N VAL A 279 -2.48 -5.41 -15.65
CA VAL A 279 -1.90 -5.71 -14.33
C VAL A 279 -0.43 -6.14 -14.39
N ARG A 280 0.30 -5.81 -13.33
CA ARG A 280 1.64 -6.31 -13.03
C ARG A 280 1.55 -7.33 -11.90
N CYS A 281 1.88 -8.58 -12.21
CA CYS A 281 1.87 -9.69 -11.24
C CYS A 281 3.30 -10.04 -10.80
N PHE A 282 3.57 -10.13 -9.51
CA PHE A 282 4.90 -10.46 -9.00
C PHE A 282 4.87 -11.17 -7.64
N LEU A 283 5.96 -11.87 -7.33
CA LEU A 283 6.22 -12.54 -6.07
C LEU A 283 7.25 -11.75 -5.27
N HIS A 284 7.13 -11.71 -3.94
CA HIS A 284 8.16 -11.16 -3.08
C HIS A 284 9.21 -12.21 -2.68
N TYR A 285 10.48 -11.79 -2.59
CA TYR A 285 11.52 -12.53 -1.89
C TYR A 285 12.45 -11.58 -1.12
N HIS A 286 12.52 -11.63 0.22
CA HIS A 286 11.70 -12.47 1.10
C HIS A 286 10.26 -11.94 1.23
N PRO A 287 9.24 -12.83 1.34
CA PRO A 287 7.87 -12.41 1.57
C PRO A 287 7.66 -11.94 3.02
N SER A 288 6.60 -11.16 3.26
CA SER A 288 6.24 -10.73 4.62
C SER A 288 5.67 -11.88 5.48
N TYR A 289 5.12 -12.91 4.84
CA TYR A 289 4.61 -14.13 5.43
C TYR A 289 4.87 -15.31 4.50
N TYR A 290 5.14 -16.49 5.07
CA TYR A 290 5.56 -17.67 4.32
C TYR A 290 4.38 -18.58 3.99
N HIS A 291 3.55 -18.09 3.09
CA HIS A 291 2.50 -18.82 2.38
C HIS A 291 2.46 -18.18 1.00
N LEU A 292 2.58 -18.95 -0.08
CA LEU A 292 2.77 -18.40 -1.42
C LEU A 292 1.61 -17.48 -1.81
N HIS A 293 1.95 -16.25 -2.21
CA HIS A 293 0.98 -15.26 -2.64
C HIS A 293 1.56 -14.39 -3.75
N VAL A 294 0.71 -14.01 -4.71
CA VAL A 294 1.08 -13.15 -5.84
C VAL A 294 0.50 -11.77 -5.60
N HIS A 295 1.35 -10.74 -5.68
CA HIS A 295 0.94 -9.35 -5.68
C HIS A 295 0.49 -8.95 -7.08
N ILE A 296 -0.67 -8.31 -7.18
CA ILE A 296 -1.29 -7.89 -8.44
C ILE A 296 -1.59 -6.41 -8.34
N LEU A 297 -0.83 -5.60 -9.08
CA LEU A 297 -0.99 -4.15 -9.12
C LEU A 297 -1.52 -3.73 -10.49
N ALA A 298 -2.20 -2.59 -10.56
CA ALA A 298 -2.39 -1.92 -11.85
C ALA A 298 -1.03 -1.70 -12.53
N ALA A 299 -0.95 -1.91 -13.85
CA ALA A 299 0.29 -1.73 -14.59
C ALA A 299 0.86 -0.29 -14.47
N SER A 300 -0.04 0.69 -14.29
CA SER A 300 0.26 2.10 -14.06
C SER A 300 0.76 2.42 -12.64
N PHE A 301 0.60 1.51 -11.67
CA PHE A 301 1.07 1.72 -10.30
C PHE A 301 2.58 1.45 -10.18
N THR A 302 3.39 2.41 -10.64
CA THR A 302 4.85 2.26 -10.75
C THR A 302 5.61 2.55 -9.46
N SER A 303 4.99 3.21 -8.49
CA SER A 303 5.65 3.69 -7.27
C SER A 303 5.53 2.76 -6.07
N HIS A 304 4.88 1.58 -6.18
CA HIS A 304 4.70 0.71 -5.03
C HIS A 304 6.05 0.22 -4.47
N PRO A 305 6.38 0.45 -3.17
CA PRO A 305 7.68 0.06 -2.60
C PRO A 305 7.99 -1.44 -2.67
N GLY A 306 6.96 -2.30 -2.70
CA GLY A 306 7.13 -3.75 -2.85
C GLY A 306 7.49 -4.18 -4.28
N ALA A 307 7.20 -3.37 -5.29
CA ALA A 307 7.40 -3.71 -6.71
C ALA A 307 8.82 -3.41 -7.23
N VAL A 308 9.78 -3.13 -6.34
CA VAL A 308 11.15 -2.76 -6.69
C VAL A 308 12.02 -3.99 -6.96
N VAL A 309 13.00 -3.85 -7.86
CA VAL A 309 14.04 -4.87 -8.06
C VAL A 309 14.82 -5.09 -6.76
N GLY A 310 15.18 -6.34 -6.48
CA GLY A 310 15.73 -6.74 -5.17
C GLY A 310 14.67 -6.94 -4.09
N GLN A 311 13.40 -7.07 -4.48
CA GLN A 311 12.29 -7.50 -3.63
C GLN A 311 11.23 -8.24 -4.46
N ALA A 312 10.80 -7.65 -5.59
CA ALA A 312 9.83 -8.24 -6.50
C ALA A 312 10.50 -9.11 -7.59
N HIS A 313 9.85 -10.23 -7.88
CA HIS A 313 10.13 -11.12 -9.01
C HIS A 313 8.89 -11.18 -9.89
N LEU A 314 8.99 -10.70 -11.14
CA LEU A 314 7.87 -10.72 -12.08
C LEU A 314 7.38 -12.16 -12.27
N LEU A 315 6.07 -12.36 -12.24
CA LEU A 315 5.47 -13.70 -12.33
C LEU A 315 5.82 -14.37 -13.66
N ASP A 316 5.86 -13.60 -14.75
CA ASP A 316 6.28 -14.08 -16.07
C ASP A 316 7.73 -14.57 -16.07
N ASP A 317 8.66 -13.80 -15.50
CA ASP A 317 10.07 -14.21 -15.40
C ASP A 317 10.23 -15.49 -14.57
N VAL A 318 9.45 -15.63 -13.48
CA VAL A 318 9.44 -16.85 -12.67
C VAL A 318 8.92 -18.03 -13.50
N MET A 319 7.81 -17.88 -14.21
CA MET A 319 7.30 -18.93 -15.10
C MET A 319 8.31 -19.31 -16.19
N ASP A 320 9.00 -18.36 -16.79
CA ASP A 320 10.01 -18.61 -17.83
C ASP A 320 11.21 -19.39 -17.27
N LEU A 321 11.71 -19.01 -16.10
CA LEU A 321 12.77 -19.78 -15.42
C LEU A 321 12.33 -21.23 -15.15
N LEU A 322 11.09 -21.46 -14.72
CA LEU A 322 10.55 -22.81 -14.51
C LEU A 322 10.41 -23.59 -15.82
N ARG A 323 10.01 -22.94 -16.93
CA ARG A 323 9.96 -23.56 -18.27
C ARG A 323 11.33 -24.02 -18.74
N LEU A 324 12.38 -23.26 -18.42
CA LEU A 324 13.78 -23.58 -18.69
C LEU A 324 14.34 -24.66 -17.76
N GLY A 325 13.56 -25.17 -16.80
CA GLY A 325 13.99 -26.22 -15.87
C GLY A 325 14.87 -25.72 -14.72
N VAL A 326 14.84 -24.41 -14.43
CA VAL A 326 15.59 -23.85 -13.30
C VAL A 326 14.97 -24.30 -11.99
N ASP A 327 15.77 -24.96 -11.15
CA ASP A 327 15.40 -25.22 -9.77
C ASP A 327 15.56 -23.94 -8.94
N MET A 328 14.44 -23.41 -8.45
CA MET A 328 14.41 -22.19 -7.63
C MET A 328 15.21 -22.34 -6.33
N LYS A 329 15.35 -23.56 -5.78
CA LYS A 329 16.18 -23.82 -4.60
C LYS A 329 17.68 -23.72 -4.89
N GLN A 330 18.10 -23.89 -6.15
CA GLN A 330 19.50 -23.81 -6.57
C GLN A 330 19.93 -22.42 -7.08
N ARG A 331 19.04 -21.42 -7.03
CA ARG A 331 19.39 -20.05 -7.42
C ARG A 331 20.05 -19.27 -6.27
N THR A 332 20.98 -18.39 -6.62
CA THR A 332 21.35 -17.27 -5.75
C THR A 332 20.33 -16.15 -5.93
N LEU A 333 19.70 -15.69 -4.85
CA LEU A 333 18.67 -14.64 -4.88
C LEU A 333 19.18 -13.38 -4.19
N GLY A 334 19.21 -12.27 -4.93
CA GLY A 334 19.60 -10.95 -4.43
C GLY A 334 18.40 -10.18 -3.90
N TYR A 335 18.43 -9.73 -2.65
CA TYR A 335 17.35 -8.94 -2.05
C TYR A 335 17.85 -7.87 -1.08
N SER A 336 17.05 -6.80 -0.93
CA SER A 336 17.34 -5.72 0.02
C SER A 336 16.85 -6.10 1.42
N LEU A 337 17.77 -6.27 2.36
CA LEU A 337 17.46 -6.63 3.75
C LEU A 337 17.80 -5.50 4.71
N GLY A 338 16.89 -5.20 5.63
CA GLY A 338 17.14 -4.30 6.74
C GLY A 338 17.94 -4.97 7.85
N THR A 339 18.96 -4.29 8.38
CA THR A 339 19.88 -4.86 9.40
C THR A 339 19.22 -5.11 10.75
N ASN A 340 18.02 -4.59 10.99
CA ASN A 340 17.25 -4.83 12.22
C ASN A 340 16.28 -6.01 12.07
N SER A 341 16.19 -6.60 10.88
CA SER A 341 15.30 -7.75 10.65
C SER A 341 15.79 -9.00 11.36
N LYS A 342 14.86 -9.86 11.80
CA LYS A 342 15.23 -11.17 12.39
C LYS A 342 16.05 -12.03 11.43
N LEU A 343 15.79 -11.93 10.13
CA LEU A 343 16.54 -12.65 9.10
C LEU A 343 18.01 -12.21 9.04
N TRP A 344 18.30 -10.93 9.30
CA TRP A 344 19.68 -10.44 9.36
C TRP A 344 20.49 -11.23 10.39
N SER A 345 19.95 -11.41 11.60
CA SER A 345 20.58 -12.19 12.67
C SER A 345 20.70 -13.68 12.34
N VAL A 346 19.81 -14.23 11.51
CA VAL A 346 19.88 -15.63 11.03
C VAL A 346 21.03 -15.80 10.03
N LEU A 347 21.18 -14.84 9.12
CA LEU A 347 22.22 -14.89 8.09
C LEU A 347 23.61 -14.57 8.65
N TYR A 348 23.68 -13.61 9.57
CA TYR A 348 24.91 -13.07 10.14
C TYR A 348 24.83 -13.06 11.68
N PRO A 349 24.88 -14.23 12.34
CA PRO A 349 24.74 -14.33 13.79
C PRO A 349 25.83 -13.57 14.56
N ASP A 350 27.03 -13.47 13.99
CA ASP A 350 28.16 -12.74 14.60
C ASP A 350 28.23 -11.26 14.18
N GLY A 351 27.20 -10.75 13.48
CA GLY A 351 27.13 -9.37 13.00
C GLY A 351 28.10 -9.01 11.88
N ASN A 352 28.95 -9.95 11.44
CA ASN A 352 29.96 -9.71 10.41
C ASN A 352 29.61 -10.44 9.11
N PRO A 353 29.33 -9.74 8.00
CA PRO A 353 29.25 -10.34 6.68
C PRO A 353 30.67 -10.61 6.17
N SER A 354 31.39 -11.54 6.82
CA SER A 354 32.74 -11.91 6.42
C SER A 354 32.67 -12.79 5.16
N THR A 355 33.02 -12.16 4.02
CA THR A 355 33.38 -12.69 2.69
C THR A 355 32.41 -13.64 1.99
#